data_AF-A0A9D9CC94-F1
#
_entry.id   AF-A0A9D9CC94-F1
#
_cell.length_a   1.000
_cell.length_b   1.000
_cell.length_c   1.000
_cell.angle_alpha   90.00
_cell.angle_beta   90.00
_cell.angle_gamma   90.00
#
_symmetry.space_group_name_H-M   'P 1'
#
loop_
_entity.id
_entity.type
_entity.pdbx_description
1 polymer ?
#
loop_
_entity_poly.entity_id
_entity_poly.type
_entity_poly.pdbx_seq_one_letter_code
_entity_poly.pdbx_strand_id
1 'polypeptide(L)'
;MSKFVNILPKVLLWVLMVVSVVAIAMVFLGGSVDPSAEYLEPVYTDVLLYWIGISVGIALLVTLGFALVQLIKGMAKNPIEAIKSLIGPVLLIALLLVGYFGMNNYCFFTSDDIPTFDGAITLAMNQLTNMCMLGIGALSVVAILLIIFAGAFKSKVK
;
A
#
# COMPACT_ATOMS: atom_id res chain seq x y z
N MET A 1 23.23 -21.43 -6.46
CA MET A 1 22.76 -20.06 -6.15
C MET A 1 23.46 -19.58 -4.90
N SER A 2 24.13 -18.42 -4.95
CA SER A 2 25.01 -17.92 -3.90
C SER A 2 24.22 -17.58 -2.63
N LYS A 3 24.79 -17.87 -1.44
CA LYS A 3 24.15 -17.66 -0.12
C LYS A 3 23.60 -16.23 0.07
N PHE A 4 24.18 -15.25 -0.64
CA PHE A 4 23.75 -13.85 -0.67
C PHE A 4 22.33 -13.63 -1.20
N VAL A 5 21.91 -14.38 -2.22
CA VAL A 5 20.56 -14.22 -2.82
C VAL A 5 19.45 -14.62 -1.84
N ASN A 6 19.72 -15.56 -0.94
CA ASN A 6 18.74 -16.05 0.03
C ASN A 6 18.69 -15.21 1.33
N ILE A 7 19.73 -14.42 1.59
CA ILE A 7 19.84 -13.53 2.77
C ILE A 7 19.26 -12.15 2.48
N LEU A 8 19.46 -11.64 1.27
CA LEU A 8 19.00 -10.32 0.85
C LEU A 8 17.51 -10.06 1.15
N PRO A 9 16.55 -10.94 0.79
CA PRO A 9 15.13 -10.67 1.09
C PRO A 9 14.85 -10.69 2.59
N LYS A 10 15.54 -11.52 3.38
CA LYS A 10 15.34 -11.59 4.84
C LYS A 10 15.82 -10.32 5.53
N VAL A 11 17.00 -9.83 5.16
CA VAL A 11 17.56 -8.60 5.71
C VAL A 11 16.70 -7.41 5.30
N LEU A 12 16.30 -7.33 4.03
CA LEU A 12 15.42 -6.27 3.54
C LEU A 12 14.08 -6.22 4.29
N LEU A 13 13.45 -7.39 4.53
CA LEU A 13 12.22 -7.48 5.31
C LEU A 13 12.41 -6.99 6.74
N TRP A 14 13.49 -7.40 7.40
CA TRP A 14 13.80 -6.93 8.76
C TRP A 14 14.00 -5.42 8.83
N VAL A 15 14.74 -4.85 7.86
CA VAL A 15 14.94 -3.39 7.78
C VAL A 15 13.62 -2.67 7.59
N LEU A 16 12.78 -3.10 6.63
CA LEU A 16 11.46 -2.51 6.40
C LEU A 16 10.56 -2.57 7.65
N MET A 17 10.60 -3.70 8.37
CA MET A 17 9.83 -3.88 9.60
C MET A 17 10.29 -2.93 10.71
N VAL A 18 11.61 -2.84 10.95
CA VAL A 18 12.16 -1.96 11.97
C VAL A 18 11.84 -0.49 11.68
N VAL A 19 12.01 -0.04 10.44
CA VAL A 19 11.68 1.33 10.05
C VAL A 19 10.19 1.62 10.27
N SER A 20 9.30 0.67 9.93
CA SER A 20 7.86 0.82 10.14
C SER A 20 7.50 0.91 11.63
N VAL A 21 8.11 0.08 12.48
CA VAL A 21 7.89 0.13 13.94
C VAL A 21 8.37 1.46 14.52
N VAL A 22 9.52 1.97 14.05
CA VAL A 22 10.04 3.28 14.48
C VAL A 22 9.11 4.42 14.05
N ALA A 23 8.61 4.41 12.82
CA ALA A 23 7.65 5.41 12.34
C ALA A 23 6.36 5.42 13.18
N ILE A 24 5.84 4.24 13.52
CA ILE A 24 4.67 4.09 14.41
C ILE A 24 5.00 4.61 15.82
N ALA A 25 6.14 4.22 16.38
CA ALA A 25 6.55 4.64 17.71
C ALA A 25 6.67 6.17 17.82
N MET A 26 7.18 6.85 16.78
CA MET A 26 7.25 8.32 16.76
C MET A 26 5.86 8.96 16.81
N VAL A 27 4.85 8.39 16.15
CA VAL A 27 3.47 8.92 16.20
C VAL A 27 2.86 8.74 17.58
N PHE A 28 2.97 7.56 18.19
CA PHE A 28 2.33 7.27 19.48
C PHE A 28 3.09 7.82 20.69
N LEU A 29 4.41 7.98 20.60
CA LEU A 29 5.27 8.44 21.69
C LEU A 29 5.76 9.88 21.53
N GLY A 30 5.56 10.49 20.35
CA GLY A 30 6.12 11.81 20.02
C GLY A 30 5.31 13.02 20.51
N GLY A 31 4.17 12.80 21.17
CA GLY A 31 3.31 13.87 21.69
C GLY A 31 2.40 14.52 20.63
N SER A 32 1.68 15.55 21.05
CA SER A 32 0.73 16.30 20.21
C SER A 32 1.27 17.68 19.83
N VAL A 33 0.88 18.17 18.65
CA VAL A 33 1.29 19.50 18.14
C VAL A 33 0.74 20.61 19.03
N ASP A 34 -0.53 20.48 19.41
CA ASP A 34 -1.19 21.34 20.39
C ASP A 34 -1.91 20.47 21.44
N PRO A 35 -1.45 20.46 22.70
CA PRO A 35 -2.11 19.73 23.78
C PRO A 35 -3.48 20.27 24.18
N SER A 36 -3.84 21.48 23.75
CA SER A 36 -5.11 22.15 24.08
C SER A 36 -6.14 22.09 22.96
N ALA A 37 -5.79 21.48 21.82
CA ALA A 37 -6.72 21.30 20.71
C ALA A 37 -7.81 20.27 21.05
N GLU A 38 -9.02 20.50 20.54
CA GLU A 38 -10.15 19.56 20.67
C GLU A 38 -9.84 18.20 20.02
N TYR A 39 -9.00 18.21 18.98
CA TYR A 39 -8.44 17.03 18.34
C TYR A 39 -6.93 17.03 18.50
N LEU A 40 -6.42 16.09 19.29
CA LEU A 40 -4.99 15.92 19.49
C LEU A 40 -4.35 15.31 18.25
N GLU A 41 -3.69 16.14 17.46
CA GLU A 41 -2.93 15.70 16.30
C GLU A 41 -1.50 15.30 16.71
N PRO A 42 -1.05 14.07 16.39
CA PRO A 42 0.31 13.65 16.68
C PRO A 42 1.33 14.39 15.82
N VAL A 43 2.45 14.81 16.43
CA VAL A 43 3.49 15.65 15.79
C VAL A 43 4.12 14.97 14.56
N TYR A 44 4.29 13.65 14.60
CA TYR A 44 5.05 12.92 13.58
C TYR A 44 4.16 12.17 12.57
N THR A 45 2.88 12.56 12.45
CA THR A 45 1.94 11.92 11.52
C THR A 45 2.44 11.99 10.06
N ASP A 46 3.04 13.12 9.67
CA ASP A 46 3.58 13.30 8.32
C ASP A 46 4.69 12.30 7.98
N VAL A 47 5.55 12.00 8.95
CA VAL A 47 6.63 11.02 8.77
C VAL A 47 6.07 9.64 8.46
N LEU A 48 5.00 9.25 9.17
CA LEU A 48 4.32 7.98 8.94
C LEU A 48 3.61 7.98 7.56
N LEU A 49 2.96 9.07 7.18
CA LEU A 49 2.30 9.19 5.88
C LEU A 49 3.30 9.10 4.72
N TYR A 50 4.44 9.79 4.80
CA TYR A 50 5.50 9.68 3.80
C TYR A 50 6.09 8.27 3.73
N TRP A 51 6.31 7.62 4.88
CA TRP A 51 6.83 6.26 4.90
C TRP A 51 5.89 5.26 4.23
N ILE A 52 4.59 5.37 4.50
CA ILE A 52 3.57 4.56 3.83
C ILE A 52 3.56 4.84 2.32
N GLY A 53 3.56 6.12 1.93
CA GLY A 53 3.58 6.52 0.51
C GLY A 53 4.77 5.94 -0.25
N ILE A 54 5.99 6.05 0.30
CA ILE A 54 7.21 5.50 -0.30
C ILE A 54 7.14 3.97 -0.40
N SER A 55 6.73 3.31 0.69
CA SER A 55 6.64 1.85 0.74
C SER A 55 5.67 1.30 -0.30
N VAL A 56 4.52 1.95 -0.46
CA VAL A 56 3.54 1.54 -1.46
C VAL A 56 3.99 1.89 -2.89
N GLY A 57 4.62 3.05 -3.09
CA GLY A 57 5.20 3.40 -4.40
C GLY A 57 6.20 2.35 -4.88
N ILE A 58 7.10 1.90 -4.00
CA ILE A 58 8.05 0.82 -4.29
C ILE A 58 7.31 -0.50 -4.59
N ALA A 59 6.32 -0.87 -3.77
CA ALA A 59 5.56 -2.09 -3.97
C ALA A 59 4.80 -2.10 -5.32
N LEU A 60 4.23 -0.97 -5.74
CA LEU A 60 3.57 -0.82 -7.04
C LEU A 60 4.56 -0.99 -8.19
N LEU A 61 5.73 -0.34 -8.13
CA LEU A 61 6.77 -0.47 -9.16
C LEU A 61 7.24 -1.92 -9.31
N VAL A 62 7.47 -2.60 -8.18
CA VAL A 62 7.88 -4.01 -8.18
C VAL A 62 6.76 -4.90 -8.75
N THR A 63 5.51 -4.70 -8.31
CA THR A 63 4.36 -5.49 -8.76
C THR A 63 4.13 -5.34 -10.27
N LEU A 64 4.14 -4.11 -10.78
CA LEU A 64 3.99 -3.84 -12.21
C LEU A 64 5.18 -4.42 -13.00
N GLY A 65 6.41 -4.28 -12.48
CA GLY A 65 7.59 -4.88 -13.09
C GLY A 65 7.48 -6.40 -13.23
N PHE A 66 7.04 -7.10 -12.17
CA PHE A 66 6.80 -8.54 -12.23
C PHE A 66 5.66 -8.91 -13.19
N ALA A 67 4.56 -8.16 -13.21
CA ALA A 67 3.44 -8.39 -14.12
C ALA A 67 3.89 -8.29 -15.59
N LEU A 68 4.69 -7.27 -15.93
CA LEU A 68 5.26 -7.11 -17.27
C LEU A 68 6.18 -8.27 -17.64
N VAL A 69 7.09 -8.67 -16.74
CA VAL A 69 7.99 -9.80 -16.99
C VAL A 69 7.22 -11.10 -17.18
N GLN A 70 6.16 -11.33 -16.40
CA GLN A 70 5.29 -12.49 -16.55
C GLN A 70 4.51 -12.47 -17.86
N LEU A 71 4.03 -11.30 -18.29
CA LEU A 71 3.36 -11.11 -19.58
C LEU A 71 4.30 -11.47 -20.74
N ILE A 72 5.49 -10.87 -20.77
CA ILE A 72 6.48 -11.09 -21.85
C ILE A 72 6.88 -12.57 -21.94
N LYS A 73 7.21 -13.19 -20.80
CA LYS A 73 7.58 -14.62 -20.76
C LYS A 73 6.41 -15.54 -21.08
N GLY A 74 5.20 -15.16 -20.69
CA GLY A 74 3.98 -15.92 -20.94
C GLY A 74 3.56 -15.89 -22.40
N MET A 75 3.67 -14.75 -23.08
CA MET A 75 3.34 -14.62 -24.51
C MET A 75 4.16 -15.56 -25.39
N ALA A 76 5.41 -15.84 -25.00
CA ALA A 76 6.29 -16.75 -25.73
C ALA A 76 5.91 -18.24 -25.57
N LYS A 77 5.12 -18.60 -24.56
CA LYS A 77 4.78 -20.00 -24.25
C LYS A 77 3.31 -20.32 -24.47
N ASN A 78 2.42 -19.56 -23.82
CA ASN A 78 0.97 -19.73 -23.86
C ASN A 78 0.31 -18.36 -23.67
N PRO A 79 -0.18 -17.70 -24.74
CA PRO A 79 -0.69 -16.34 -24.66
C PRO A 79 -1.94 -16.22 -23.78
N ILE A 80 -2.78 -17.26 -23.72
CA ILE A 80 -4.00 -17.26 -22.90
C ILE A 80 -3.66 -17.30 -21.40
N GLU A 81 -2.66 -18.09 -21.01
CA GLU A 81 -2.21 -18.15 -19.61
C GLU A 81 -1.52 -16.86 -19.18
N ALA A 82 -0.79 -16.24 -20.09
CA ALA A 82 -0.17 -14.93 -19.88
C ALA A 82 -1.20 -13.83 -19.64
N ILE A 83 -2.34 -13.86 -20.33
CA ILE A 83 -3.43 -12.90 -20.10
C ILE A 83 -4.08 -13.15 -18.74
N LYS A 84 -4.24 -14.41 -18.33
CA LYS A 84 -4.79 -14.75 -17.01
C LYS A 84 -3.91 -14.24 -15.86
N SER A 85 -2.59 -14.14 -16.04
CA SER A 85 -1.70 -13.61 -14.99
C SER A 85 -1.94 -12.11 -14.72
N LEU A 86 -2.54 -11.38 -15.67
CA LEU A 86 -2.88 -9.96 -15.48
C LEU A 86 -4.09 -9.72 -14.58
N ILE A 87 -4.90 -10.76 -14.29
CA ILE A 87 -6.10 -10.60 -13.46
C ILE A 87 -5.76 -9.98 -12.10
N GLY A 88 -4.70 -10.43 -11.45
CA GLY A 88 -4.30 -9.92 -10.14
C GLY A 88 -3.95 -8.42 -10.16
N PRO A 89 -2.98 -7.99 -10.98
CA PRO A 89 -2.65 -6.57 -11.16
C PRO A 89 -3.81 -5.70 -11.60
N VAL A 90 -4.68 -6.19 -12.49
CA VAL A 90 -5.86 -5.45 -12.94
C VAL A 90 -6.87 -5.26 -11.80
N LEU A 91 -7.11 -6.29 -10.98
CA LEU A 91 -7.97 -6.17 -9.80
C LEU A 91 -7.39 -5.16 -8.78
N LEU A 92 -6.07 -5.17 -8.59
CA LEU A 92 -5.39 -4.22 -7.72
C LEU A 92 -5.59 -2.78 -8.19
N ILE A 93 -5.39 -2.52 -9.49
CA ILE A 93 -5.60 -1.19 -10.07
C ILE A 93 -7.08 -0.78 -9.94
N ALA A 94 -8.01 -1.68 -10.23
CA ALA A 94 -9.43 -1.42 -10.08
C ALA A 94 -9.80 -1.05 -8.63
N LEU A 95 -9.27 -1.76 -7.64
CA LEU A 95 -9.47 -1.45 -6.22
C LEU A 95 -8.93 -0.06 -5.85
N LEU A 96 -7.74 0.30 -6.34
CA LEU A 96 -7.15 1.62 -6.10
C LEU A 96 -7.97 2.73 -6.76
N LEU A 97 -8.49 2.51 -7.98
CA LEU A 97 -9.37 3.44 -8.66
C LEU A 97 -10.71 3.60 -7.93
N VAL A 98 -11.27 2.54 -7.35
CA VAL A 98 -12.46 2.65 -6.49
C VAL A 98 -12.16 3.49 -5.25
N GLY A 99 -10.97 3.34 -4.65
CA GLY A 99 -10.50 4.27 -3.61
C GLY A 99 -10.41 5.71 -4.12
N TYR A 100 -9.89 5.90 -5.34
CA TYR A 100 -9.74 7.21 -5.97
C TYR A 100 -11.08 7.92 -6.16
N PHE A 101 -12.02 7.27 -6.83
CA PHE A 101 -13.30 7.87 -7.21
C PHE A 101 -14.34 7.80 -6.09
N GLY A 102 -14.31 6.75 -5.26
CA GLY A 102 -15.27 6.57 -4.15
C GLY A 102 -15.10 7.59 -3.03
N MET A 103 -13.89 8.13 -2.87
CA MET A 103 -13.61 9.18 -1.89
C MET A 103 -13.68 10.61 -2.46
N ASN A 104 -13.93 10.77 -3.77
CA ASN A 104 -13.99 12.09 -4.41
C ASN A 104 -15.17 12.97 -3.94
N ASN A 105 -16.03 12.47 -3.06
CA ASN A 105 -16.99 13.30 -2.33
C ASN A 105 -16.32 14.17 -1.22
N TYR A 106 -15.03 13.95 -0.95
CA TYR A 106 -14.16 14.86 -0.17
C TYR A 106 -13.22 15.69 -1.03
N CYS A 107 -13.38 15.68 -2.36
CA CYS A 107 -12.75 16.67 -3.24
C CYS A 107 -13.65 17.91 -3.36
N PHE A 108 -14.03 18.48 -2.21
CA PHE A 108 -14.49 19.86 -2.14
C PHE A 108 -13.41 20.67 -1.43
N PHE A 109 -12.32 20.93 -2.14
CA PHE A 109 -11.58 22.16 -1.95
C PHE A 109 -11.81 22.95 -3.22
N THR A 110 -12.52 24.07 -3.03
CA THR A 110 -12.67 25.11 -4.04
C THR A 110 -11.30 25.54 -4.53
N SER A 111 -11.25 26.10 -5.72
CA SER A 111 -10.08 26.61 -6.45
C SER A 111 -9.14 27.59 -5.70
N ASP A 112 -9.33 27.80 -4.41
CA ASP A 112 -8.62 28.79 -3.59
C ASP A 112 -7.49 28.20 -2.73
N ASP A 113 -7.38 26.87 -2.59
CA ASP A 113 -6.36 26.21 -1.74
C ASP A 113 -5.17 25.57 -2.49
N ILE A 114 -5.00 25.82 -3.79
CA ILE A 114 -3.79 25.42 -4.53
C ILE A 114 -3.03 26.65 -5.02
N PRO A 115 -2.10 27.23 -4.24
CA PRO A 115 -1.35 28.39 -4.72
C PRO A 115 -0.07 28.00 -5.49
N THR A 116 0.39 26.73 -5.46
CA THR A 116 1.70 26.36 -6.02
C THR A 116 1.76 24.92 -6.56
N PHE A 117 2.65 24.67 -7.52
CA PHE A 117 2.97 23.33 -8.06
C PHE A 117 3.34 22.32 -6.95
N ASP A 118 3.97 22.80 -5.88
CA ASP A 118 4.38 22.01 -4.71
C ASP A 118 3.18 21.51 -3.89
N GLY A 119 2.16 22.35 -3.72
CA GLY A 119 0.90 21.98 -3.06
C GLY A 119 0.13 20.90 -3.84
N ALA A 120 0.15 20.96 -5.17
CA ALA A 120 -0.49 19.95 -6.01
C ALA A 120 0.19 18.57 -5.91
N ILE A 121 1.52 18.53 -5.85
CA ILE A 121 2.28 17.28 -5.66
C ILE A 121 1.97 16.68 -4.28
N THR A 122 2.00 17.50 -3.23
CA THR A 122 1.73 17.05 -1.86
C THR A 122 0.32 16.50 -1.73
N LEU A 123 -0.67 17.19 -2.33
CA LEU A 123 -2.05 16.72 -2.36
C LEU A 123 -2.19 15.37 -3.09
N ALA A 124 -1.57 15.23 -4.26
CA ALA A 124 -1.59 13.98 -5.02
C ALA A 124 -0.94 12.82 -4.23
N MET A 125 0.13 13.09 -3.49
CA MET A 125 0.79 12.10 -2.63
C MET A 125 -0.07 11.69 -1.44
N ASN A 126 -0.74 12.64 -0.80
CA ASN A 126 -1.65 12.37 0.32
C ASN A 126 -2.86 11.57 -0.15
N GLN A 127 -3.43 11.94 -1.29
CA GLN A 127 -4.55 11.26 -1.91
C GLN A 127 -4.16 9.82 -2.33
N LEU A 128 -3.00 9.62 -2.97
CA LEU A 128 -2.47 8.29 -3.29
C LEU A 128 -2.29 7.43 -2.02
N THR A 129 -1.66 8.00 -0.98
CA THR A 129 -1.43 7.31 0.29
C THR A 129 -2.74 6.83 0.91
N ASN A 130 -3.79 7.66 0.85
CA ASN A 130 -5.12 7.33 1.38
C ASN A 130 -5.78 6.14 0.65
N MET A 131 -5.70 6.11 -0.69
CA MET A 131 -6.23 4.98 -1.48
C MET A 131 -5.49 3.69 -1.19
N CYS A 132 -4.18 3.77 -1.05
CA CYS A 132 -3.35 2.64 -0.73
C CYS A 132 -3.62 2.12 0.68
N MET A 133 -3.86 3.00 1.66
CA MET A 133 -4.23 2.62 3.01
C MET A 133 -5.56 1.87 3.05
N LEU A 134 -6.58 2.37 2.35
CA LEU A 134 -7.86 1.66 2.19
C LEU A 134 -7.71 0.32 1.47
N GLY A 135 -6.94 0.29 0.37
CA GLY A 135 -6.67 -0.94 -0.37
C GLY A 135 -6.00 -2.00 0.49
N ILE A 136 -4.97 -1.63 1.26
CA ILE A 136 -4.29 -2.54 2.20
C ILE A 136 -5.25 -2.97 3.31
N GLY A 137 -6.05 -2.06 3.86
CA GLY A 137 -7.08 -2.38 4.85
C GLY A 137 -8.06 -3.43 4.33
N ALA A 138 -8.65 -3.20 3.16
CA ALA A 138 -9.59 -4.12 2.52
C ALA A 138 -8.95 -5.49 2.23
N LEU A 139 -7.74 -5.51 1.66
CA LEU A 139 -7.02 -6.75 1.36
C LEU A 139 -6.63 -7.52 2.64
N SER A 140 -6.27 -6.82 3.71
CA SER A 140 -5.95 -7.44 5.00
C SER A 140 -7.18 -8.11 5.62
N VAL A 141 -8.35 -7.47 5.55
CA VAL A 141 -9.63 -8.05 6.01
C VAL A 141 -9.97 -9.29 5.19
N VAL A 142 -9.88 -9.21 3.85
CA VAL A 142 -10.11 -10.37 2.98
C VAL A 142 -9.13 -11.50 3.30
N ALA A 143 -7.85 -11.21 3.49
CA ALA A 143 -6.84 -12.20 3.84
C ALA A 143 -7.13 -12.87 5.18
N ILE A 144 -7.50 -12.10 6.22
CA ILE A 144 -7.87 -12.62 7.54
C ILE A 144 -9.10 -13.53 7.42
N LEU A 145 -10.14 -13.10 6.70
CA LEU A 145 -11.33 -13.92 6.46
C LEU A 145 -10.96 -15.23 5.76
N LEU A 146 -10.16 -15.17 4.70
CA LEU A 146 -9.69 -16.36 3.99
C LEU A 146 -8.89 -17.30 4.89
N ILE A 147 -8.04 -16.79 5.78
CA ILE A 147 -7.28 -17.61 6.73
C ILE A 147 -8.23 -18.30 7.71
N ILE A 148 -9.23 -17.59 8.24
CA ILE A 148 -10.22 -18.17 9.16
C ILE A 148 -11.05 -19.24 8.46
N PHE A 149 -11.57 -18.97 7.26
CA PHE A 149 -12.36 -19.93 6.48
C PHE A 149 -11.52 -21.11 6.00
N ALA A 150 -10.31 -20.90 5.48
CA ALA A 150 -9.41 -21.98 5.07
C ALA A 150 -8.93 -22.83 6.26
N GLY A 151 -8.72 -22.20 7.43
CA GLY A 151 -8.47 -22.90 8.68
C GLY A 151 -9.64 -23.78 9.12
N ALA A 152 -10.88 -23.34 8.91
CA ALA A 152 -12.08 -24.13 9.18
C ALA A 152 -12.21 -25.36 8.25
N PHE A 153 -11.80 -25.26 6.98
CA PHE A 153 -11.83 -26.38 6.03
C PHE A 153 -10.71 -27.41 6.22
N LYS A 154 -9.59 -27.06 6.89
CA LYS A 154 -8.51 -28.01 7.19
C LYS A 154 -8.83 -29.03 8.30
N SER A 155 -9.93 -28.87 9.05
CA SER A 155 -10.28 -29.75 10.18
C SER A 155 -11.11 -30.99 9.78
N LYS A 156 -11.51 -31.11 8.51
CA LYS A 156 -12.42 -32.16 8.01
C LYS A 156 -11.82 -33.05 6.91
N VAL A 157 -10.52 -33.31 6.94
CA VAL A 157 -9.91 -34.38 6.14
C VAL A 157 -9.09 -35.27 7.07
N LYS A 158 -9.77 -36.24 7.69
CA LYS A 158 -9.20 -37.48 8.20
C LYS A 158 -9.80 -38.62 7.39
#